data_AF-A0A7C1V0B0-F1
#
_entry.id   AF-A0A7C1V0B0-F1
#
_cell.length_a   1.000
_cell.length_b   1.000
_cell.length_c   1.000
_cell.angle_alpha   90.00
_cell.angle_beta   90.00
_cell.angle_gamma   90.00
#
_symmetry.space_group_name_H-M   'P 1'
#
loop_
_entity.id
_entity.type
_entity.pdbx_description
1 polymer ?
#
loop_
_entity_poly.entity_id
_entity_poly.type
_entity_poly.pdbx_seq_one_letter_code
_entity_poly.pdbx_strand_id
1 'polypeptide(L)'
;MIQWAFKVCHGCGCSCGACAGKWHFDKCLINKCAVIRSLESCADCSDLPCTKLIQFTHDPIWTTHSVCIDNLHRRKQIGKQNWIKEQQDYFSDEDHRKLELKHHNDCGVKSLQWES
;
A
#
# COMPACT_ATOMS: atom_id res chain seq x y z
N MET A 1 8.14 -24.49 -7.13
CA MET A 1 7.41 -23.29 -7.59
C MET A 1 6.60 -22.75 -6.43
N ILE A 2 7.07 -21.73 -5.73
CA ILE A 2 6.27 -21.11 -4.66
C ILE A 2 5.44 -20.01 -5.33
N GLN A 3 4.18 -20.33 -5.62
CA GLN A 3 3.18 -19.31 -5.95
C GLN A 3 2.83 -18.59 -4.65
N TRP A 4 3.46 -17.44 -4.42
CA TRP A 4 2.99 -16.53 -3.37
C TRP A 4 1.71 -15.86 -3.85
N ALA A 5 0.58 -16.52 -3.61
CA ALA A 5 -0.78 -16.02 -3.83
C ALA A 5 -1.23 -15.08 -2.69
N PHE A 6 -0.36 -14.16 -2.24
CA PHE A 6 -0.77 -13.20 -1.23
C PHE A 6 -1.65 -12.14 -1.90
N LYS A 7 -2.93 -12.11 -1.53
CA LYS A 7 -3.72 -10.90 -1.68
C LYS A 7 -2.95 -9.79 -0.95
N VAL A 8 -2.66 -8.68 -1.62
CA VAL A 8 -1.99 -7.51 -1.04
C VAL A 8 -2.97 -6.34 -0.89
N CYS A 9 -2.71 -5.45 0.06
CA CYS A 9 -3.54 -4.27 0.27
C CYS A 9 -3.02 -3.15 -0.64
N HIS A 10 -3.87 -2.62 -1.52
CA HIS A 10 -3.47 -1.55 -2.45
C HIS A 10 -3.70 -0.14 -1.87
N GLY A 11 -4.24 -0.02 -0.66
CA GLY A 11 -4.69 1.27 -0.12
C GLY A 11 -5.89 1.88 -0.87
N CYS A 12 -6.55 1.14 -1.77
CA CYS A 12 -7.73 1.59 -2.56
C CYS A 12 -8.93 2.06 -1.70
N GLY A 13 -9.03 1.60 -0.46
CA GLY A 13 -10.22 1.78 0.38
C GLY A 13 -11.47 1.10 -0.20
N CYS A 14 -11.28 0.00 -0.93
CA CYS A 14 -12.32 -0.75 -1.63
C CYS A 14 -12.77 -1.98 -0.84
N SER A 15 -14.04 -2.36 -0.96
CA SER A 15 -14.65 -3.51 -0.26
C SER A 15 -14.79 -4.76 -1.13
N CYS A 16 -14.09 -4.83 -2.27
CA CYS A 16 -14.29 -5.85 -3.32
C CYS A 16 -13.93 -7.30 -2.92
N GLY A 17 -13.24 -7.51 -1.80
CA GLY A 17 -12.81 -8.85 -1.34
C GLY A 17 -11.71 -9.52 -2.20
N ALA A 18 -11.33 -8.92 -3.33
CA ALA A 18 -10.26 -9.40 -4.19
C ALA A 18 -8.87 -9.04 -3.67
N CYS A 19 -8.70 -7.84 -3.10
CA CYS A 19 -7.45 -7.42 -2.45
C CYS A 19 -7.41 -7.83 -0.97
N ALA A 20 -6.25 -7.68 -0.32
CA ALA A 20 -6.16 -7.92 1.12
C ALA A 20 -6.84 -6.87 1.99
N GLY A 21 -7.37 -5.81 1.37
CA GLY A 21 -8.03 -4.70 2.06
C GLY A 21 -8.97 -5.18 3.16
N LYS A 22 -9.83 -6.18 2.90
CA LYS A 22 -10.82 -6.68 3.88
C LYS A 22 -10.24 -7.49 5.04
N TRP A 23 -9.35 -8.46 4.79
CA TRP A 23 -8.85 -9.34 5.87
C TRP A 23 -7.67 -8.72 6.63
N HIS A 24 -6.91 -7.84 5.98
CA HIS A 24 -5.82 -7.10 6.59
C HIS A 24 -6.34 -5.90 7.41
N PHE A 25 -7.54 -5.40 7.09
CA PHE A 25 -8.16 -4.22 7.72
C PHE A 25 -8.07 -4.21 9.25
N ASP A 26 -8.50 -5.31 9.86
CA ASP A 26 -8.64 -5.44 11.32
C ASP A 26 -7.30 -5.57 12.04
N LYS A 27 -6.24 -5.91 11.30
CA LYS A 27 -4.88 -6.08 11.83
C LYS A 27 -3.97 -4.90 11.51
N CYS A 28 -4.34 -4.07 10.53
CA CYS A 28 -3.54 -2.94 10.09
C CYS A 28 -3.52 -1.81 11.12
N LEU A 29 -2.36 -1.57 11.74
CA LEU A 29 -2.19 -0.48 12.72
C LEU A 29 -2.37 0.91 12.11
N ILE A 30 -2.05 1.08 10.83
CA ILE A 30 -2.25 2.35 10.09
C ILE A 30 -3.75 2.61 9.91
N ASN A 31 -4.50 1.57 9.51
CA ASN A 31 -5.95 1.67 9.37
C ASN A 31 -6.63 1.97 10.72
N LYS A 32 -6.25 1.28 11.80
CA LYS A 32 -6.75 1.58 13.15
C LYS A 32 -6.50 3.04 13.53
N CYS A 33 -5.32 3.57 13.19
CA CYS A 33 -5.00 4.97 13.41
C CYS A 33 -5.92 5.93 12.63
N ALA A 34 -6.21 5.63 11.36
CA ALA A 34 -7.13 6.44 10.56
C ALA A 34 -8.57 6.42 11.15
N VAL A 35 -9.05 5.25 11.56
CA VAL A 35 -10.37 5.09 12.20
C VAL A 35 -10.46 5.87 13.51
N ILE A 36 -9.47 5.76 14.40
CA ILE A 36 -9.42 6.50 15.68
C ILE A 36 -9.44 8.02 15.44
N ARG A 37 -8.82 8.48 14.35
CA ARG A 37 -8.77 9.89 13.97
C ARG A 37 -9.93 10.32 13.08
N SER A 38 -10.92 9.46 12.85
CA SER A 38 -12.08 9.72 11.97
C SER A 38 -11.69 10.17 10.56
N LEU A 39 -10.61 9.59 10.01
CA LEU A 39 -10.13 9.87 8.66
C LEU A 39 -10.64 8.79 7.70
N GLU A 40 -11.16 9.17 6.53
CA GLU A 40 -11.45 8.21 5.45
C GLU A 40 -10.14 7.65 4.89
N SER A 41 -9.14 8.52 4.70
CA SER A 41 -7.84 8.17 4.19
C SER A 41 -6.72 8.84 4.97
N CYS A 42 -5.53 8.23 4.96
CA CYS A 42 -4.32 8.90 5.42
C CYS A 42 -3.99 10.17 4.61
N ALA A 43 -4.53 10.30 3.39
CA ALA A 43 -4.43 11.52 2.58
C ALA A 43 -5.15 12.72 3.25
N ASP A 44 -6.14 12.46 4.09
CA ASP A 44 -6.91 13.47 4.81
C ASP A 44 -6.27 13.86 6.15
N CYS A 45 -5.17 13.20 6.52
CA CYS A 45 -4.43 13.50 7.75
C CYS A 45 -3.80 14.90 7.67
N SER A 46 -4.06 15.73 8.69
CA SER A 46 -3.43 17.06 8.86
C SER A 46 -1.91 16.97 9.00
N ASP A 47 -1.42 15.86 9.55
CA ASP A 47 -0.02 15.67 9.90
C ASP A 47 0.74 14.89 8.81
N LEU A 48 0.21 14.77 7.59
CA LEU A 48 0.85 14.02 6.49
C LEU A 48 2.13 14.73 6.00
N PRO A 49 3.30 14.06 5.94
CA PRO A 49 3.57 12.68 6.39
C PRO A 49 3.78 12.59 7.91
N CYS A 50 3.00 11.73 8.57
CA CYS A 50 3.11 11.56 10.03
C CYS A 50 4.16 10.49 10.36
N THR A 51 4.67 10.50 11.59
CA THR A 51 5.70 9.55 12.06
C THR A 51 5.36 8.10 11.76
N LYS A 52 4.08 7.71 11.94
CA LYS A 52 3.63 6.33 11.67
C LYS A 52 3.77 5.94 10.20
N LEU A 53 3.46 6.85 9.27
CA LEU A 53 3.63 6.61 7.85
C LEU A 53 5.10 6.63 7.46
N ILE A 54 5.89 7.55 8.01
CA ILE A 54 7.34 7.59 7.78
C ILE A 54 8.00 6.27 8.18
N GLN A 55 7.67 5.73 9.35
CA GLN A 55 8.18 4.42 9.80
C GLN A 55 7.75 3.29 8.87
N PHE A 56 6.49 3.30 8.42
CA PHE A 56 5.98 2.29 7.49
C PHE A 56 6.66 2.33 6.11
N THR A 57 6.90 3.53 5.57
CA THR A 57 7.51 3.68 4.24
C THR A 57 9.02 3.49 4.22
N HIS A 58 9.68 3.58 5.38
CA HIS A 58 11.11 3.32 5.55
C HIS A 58 11.38 1.91 6.12
N ASP A 59 10.51 0.95 5.80
CA ASP A 59 10.72 -0.45 6.13
C ASP A 59 11.96 -0.99 5.38
N PRO A 60 12.96 -1.55 6.07
CA PRO A 60 14.20 -2.01 5.44
C PRO A 60 14.00 -3.26 4.56
N ILE A 61 12.91 -4.00 4.75
CA ILE A 61 12.57 -5.22 4.01
C ILE A 61 11.56 -4.87 2.91
N TRP A 62 10.43 -4.27 3.29
CA TRP A 62 9.33 -3.92 2.40
C TRP A 62 9.53 -2.57 1.74
N THR A 63 10.60 -2.48 0.95
CA THR A 63 10.97 -1.26 0.20
C THR A 63 9.90 -0.81 -0.82
N THR A 64 8.95 -1.68 -1.17
CA THR A 64 7.77 -1.33 -1.97
C THR A 64 6.85 -0.33 -1.26
N HIS A 65 6.95 -0.17 0.07
CA HIS A 65 6.19 0.84 0.81
C HIS A 65 6.68 2.28 0.59
N SER A 66 7.88 2.48 0.01
CA SER A 66 8.49 3.81 -0.15
C SER A 66 7.61 4.80 -0.91
N VAL A 67 6.86 4.33 -1.90
CA VAL A 67 5.97 5.16 -2.75
C VAL A 67 4.66 5.57 -2.07
N CYS A 68 4.36 5.05 -0.87
CA CYS A 68 3.05 5.28 -0.25
C CYS A 68 2.82 6.76 0.11
N ILE A 69 3.81 7.48 0.60
CA ILE A 69 3.66 8.91 0.96
C ILE A 69 3.35 9.74 -0.29
N ASP A 70 4.09 9.52 -1.37
CA ASP A 70 3.86 10.21 -2.64
C ASP A 70 2.46 9.92 -3.19
N ASN A 71 2.02 8.67 -3.11
CA ASN A 71 0.65 8.29 -3.47
C ASN A 71 -0.40 8.99 -2.60
N LEU A 72 -0.17 9.15 -1.29
CA LEU A 72 -1.10 9.87 -0.41
C LEU A 72 -1.15 11.37 -0.74
N HIS A 73 -0.01 11.99 -1.03
CA HIS A 73 0.03 13.37 -1.52
C HIS A 73 -0.69 13.52 -2.86
N ARG A 74 -0.45 12.61 -3.81
CA ARG A 74 -1.13 12.60 -5.11
C ARG A 74 -2.63 12.46 -4.94
N ARG A 75 -3.09 11.51 -4.14
CA ARG A 75 -4.51 11.33 -3.79
C ARG A 75 -5.14 12.59 -3.21
N LYS A 76 -4.45 13.28 -2.30
CA LYS A 76 -4.92 14.54 -1.73
C LYS A 76 -5.05 15.64 -2.79
N GLN A 77 -4.11 15.68 -3.73
CA GLN A 77 -4.07 16.68 -4.80
C GLN A 77 -5.18 16.48 -5.85
N ILE A 78 -5.38 15.25 -6.33
CA ILE A 78 -6.27 14.99 -7.49
C ILE A 78 -7.59 14.29 -7.12
N GLY A 79 -7.75 13.91 -5.86
CA GLY A 79 -8.88 13.11 -5.38
C GLY A 79 -8.72 11.61 -5.64
N LYS A 80 -9.41 10.81 -4.82
CA LYS A 80 -9.33 9.34 -4.82
C LYS A 80 -9.61 8.71 -6.19
N GLN A 81 -10.66 9.15 -6.88
CA GLN A 81 -11.10 8.51 -8.13
C GLN A 81 -10.10 8.74 -9.28
N ASN A 82 -9.59 9.97 -9.42
CA ASN A 82 -8.57 10.27 -10.42
C ASN A 82 -7.26 9.52 -10.12
N TRP A 83 -6.88 9.43 -8.84
CA TRP A 83 -5.71 8.61 -8.47
C TRP A 83 -5.92 7.12 -8.78
N ILE A 84 -7.09 6.55 -8.50
CA ILE A 84 -7.40 5.16 -8.88
C ILE A 84 -7.23 4.96 -10.39
N LYS A 85 -7.70 5.91 -11.20
CA LYS A 85 -7.51 5.89 -12.66
C LYS A 85 -6.02 5.94 -13.03
N GLU A 86 -5.23 6.82 -12.44
CA GLU A 86 -3.77 6.88 -12.67
C GLU A 86 -3.08 5.55 -12.33
N GLN A 87 -3.47 4.91 -11.22
CA GLN A 87 -2.94 3.60 -10.86
C GLN A 87 -3.36 2.53 -11.88
N GLN A 88 -4.62 2.51 -12.31
CA GLN A 88 -5.08 1.57 -13.34
C GLN A 88 -4.30 1.73 -14.64
N ASP A 89 -4.10 2.97 -15.09
CA ASP A 89 -3.34 3.26 -16.31
C ASP A 89 -1.86 2.85 -16.14
N TYR A 90 -1.23 3.18 -15.00
CA TYR A 90 0.15 2.76 -14.68
C TYR A 90 0.33 1.24 -14.69
N PHE A 91 -0.58 0.50 -14.04
CA PHE A 91 -0.53 -0.96 -13.97
C PHE A 91 -1.10 -1.68 -15.21
N SER A 92 -1.64 -0.95 -16.19
CA SER A 92 -2.06 -1.50 -17.48
C SER A 92 -0.87 -1.86 -18.36
N ASP A 93 0.27 -1.21 -18.15
CA ASP A 93 1.54 -1.57 -18.76
C ASP A 93 2.05 -2.89 -18.14
N GLU A 94 2.20 -3.90 -19.01
CA GLU A 94 2.56 -5.24 -18.57
C GLU A 94 3.99 -5.33 -18.01
N ASP A 95 4.92 -4.54 -18.54
CA ASP A 95 6.32 -4.55 -18.13
C ASP A 95 6.48 -3.86 -16.78
N HIS A 96 5.85 -2.70 -16.58
CA HIS A 96 5.78 -2.07 -15.25
C HIS A 96 5.15 -3.02 -14.22
N ARG A 97 4.02 -3.64 -14.56
CA ARG A 97 3.35 -4.58 -13.66
C ARG A 97 4.23 -5.78 -13.30
N LYS A 98 4.99 -6.33 -14.25
CA LYS A 98 5.93 -7.44 -13.99
C LYS A 98 7.07 -7.02 -13.06
N LEU A 99 7.63 -5.82 -13.27
CA LEU A 99 8.69 -5.29 -12.41
C LEU A 99 8.22 -5.08 -10.97
N GLU A 100 7.04 -4.48 -10.80
CA GLU A 100 6.42 -4.26 -9.48
C GLU A 100 6.13 -5.57 -8.74
N LEU A 101 5.61 -6.58 -9.46
CA LEU A 101 5.38 -7.91 -8.90
C LEU A 101 6.69 -8.59 -8.51
N LYS A 102 7.74 -8.46 -9.32
CA LYS A 102 9.06 -8.98 -8.99
C LYS A 102 9.62 -8.32 -7.73
N HIS A 103 9.53 -6.99 -7.64
CA HIS A 103 10.02 -6.24 -6.47
C HIS A 103 9.28 -6.64 -5.18
N HIS A 104 7.96 -6.80 -5.25
CA HIS A 104 7.17 -7.33 -4.14
C HIS A 104 7.60 -8.75 -3.72
N ASN A 105 7.81 -9.64 -4.70
CA ASN A 105 8.27 -11.00 -4.41
C ASN A 105 9.66 -11.01 -3.76
N ASP A 106 10.58 -10.17 -4.25
CA ASP A 106 11.92 -10.03 -3.69
C ASP A 106 11.87 -9.54 -2.22
N CYS A 107 10.97 -8.60 -1.90
CA CYS A 107 10.74 -8.16 -0.51
C CYS A 107 10.17 -9.30 0.36
N GLY A 108 9.19 -10.06 -0.16
CA GLY A 108 8.61 -11.20 0.55
C GLY A 108 9.63 -12.29 0.87
N VAL A 109 10.53 -12.60 -0.08
CA VAL A 109 11.64 -13.56 0.16
C VAL A 109 12.57 -13.06 1.26
N LYS A 110 12.96 -11.77 1.23
CA LYS A 110 13.79 -11.17 2.28
C LYS A 110 13.13 -11.21 3.65
N SER A 111 11.82 -10.96 3.72
CA SER A 111 11.05 -11.02 4.98
C SER A 111 11.16 -12.38 5.65
N LEU A 112 11.05 -13.46 4.86
CA LEU A 112 11.15 -14.83 5.38
C LEU A 112 12.56 -15.19 5.84
N GLN A 113 13.58 -14.65 5.20
CA GLN A 113 14.99 -14.85 5.60
C GLN A 113 15.37 -14.07 6.87
N TRP A 114 14.68 -12.96 7.15
CA TRP A 114 14.91 -12.17 8.36
C TRP A 114 14.27 -12.80 9.60
N GLU A 115 13.19 -13.58 9.41
CA GLU A 115 12.47 -14.28 10.47
C GLU A 115 13.09 -15.65 10.84
N SER A 116 14.07 -16.12 10.07
CA SER A 116 14.81 -17.38 10.28
C SER A 116 16.15 -17.16 10.99
#